data_AF-A0A2E8S6L5-F1
#
_entry.id   AF-A0A2E8S6L5-F1
#
_cell.length_a   1.000
_cell.length_b   1.000
_cell.length_c   1.000
_cell.angle_alpha   90.00
_cell.angle_beta   90.00
_cell.angle_gamma   90.00
#
_symmetry.space_group_name_H-M   'P 1'
#
loop_
_entity.id
_entity.type
_entity.pdbx_description
1 polymer ?
#
loop_
_entity_poly.entity_id
_entity_poly.type
_entity_poly.pdbx_seq_one_letter_code
_entity_poly.pdbx_strand_id
1 'polypeptide(L)'
;MPWWPFKKSQPEEPVAETPAAVTYSIGEEETEKILEDSSHKEAADYQAAMALFGNENPSPKSNDSSQNDEQSSDAPNFEWVAHTDGYHYKKMSDGKFEPTPYVKNSDGDYVPYS
;
A
#
# COMPACT_ATOMS: atom_id res chain seq x y z
N MET A 1 -20.74 50.31 -4.82
CA MET A 1 -20.11 49.04 -4.37
C MET A 1 -20.88 48.52 -3.16
N PRO A 2 -21.25 47.23 -3.09
CA PRO A 2 -21.96 46.68 -1.93
C PRO A 2 -21.02 46.58 -0.72
N TRP A 3 -21.58 46.88 0.45
CA TRP A 3 -20.91 47.05 1.74
C TRP A 3 -21.27 45.86 2.63
N TRP A 4 -20.36 44.89 2.77
CA TRP A 4 -20.57 43.73 3.64
C TRP A 4 -20.04 44.02 5.07
N PRO A 5 -20.81 43.74 6.14
CA PRO A 5 -20.47 44.11 7.51
C PRO A 5 -19.58 43.08 8.24
N PHE A 6 -18.79 42.30 7.51
CA PHE A 6 -17.83 41.38 8.13
C PHE A 6 -16.52 42.12 8.39
N LYS A 7 -16.32 42.54 9.64
CA LYS A 7 -15.00 42.91 10.15
C LYS A 7 -14.06 41.73 9.92
N LYS A 8 -12.98 41.93 9.15
CA LYS A 8 -11.88 40.98 9.04
C LYS A 8 -11.30 40.77 10.43
N SER A 9 -11.67 39.68 11.09
CA SER A 9 -10.97 39.20 12.27
C SER A 9 -9.61 38.72 11.78
N GLN A 10 -8.55 39.43 12.16
CA GLN A 10 -7.18 39.00 11.94
C GLN A 10 -7.04 37.61 12.58
N PRO A 11 -6.67 36.57 11.84
CA PRO A 11 -6.40 35.26 12.44
C PRO A 11 -5.26 35.48 13.42
N GLU A 12 -5.54 35.29 14.70
CA GLU A 12 -4.53 35.17 15.74
C GLU A 12 -3.70 33.95 15.33
N GLU A 13 -2.44 34.17 14.98
CA GLU A 13 -1.55 33.10 14.54
C GLU A 13 -1.56 32.04 15.63
N PRO A 14 -1.97 30.79 15.34
CA PRO A 14 -1.78 29.74 16.32
C PRO A 14 -0.29 29.69 16.57
N VAL A 15 0.10 29.92 17.82
CA VAL A 15 1.47 29.64 18.30
C VAL A 15 1.65 28.15 18.11
N ALA A 16 2.07 27.77 16.91
CA ALA A 16 2.46 26.42 16.59
C ALA A 16 3.70 26.19 17.45
N GLU A 17 3.54 25.46 18.54
CA GLU A 17 4.65 24.80 19.19
C GLU A 17 5.38 24.04 18.09
N THR A 18 6.50 24.59 17.65
CA THR A 18 7.35 23.95 16.65
C THR A 18 7.65 22.57 17.20
N PRO A 19 7.35 21.48 16.47
CA PRO A 19 7.62 20.14 16.98
C PRO A 19 9.09 20.09 17.39
N ALA A 20 9.34 19.66 18.63
CA ALA A 20 10.69 19.58 19.15
C ALA A 20 11.57 18.80 18.16
N ALA A 21 12.74 19.35 17.83
CA ALA A 21 13.65 18.72 16.88
C ALA A 21 14.03 17.33 17.41
N VAL A 22 13.61 16.28 16.71
CA VAL A 22 13.96 14.90 17.05
C VAL A 22 15.43 14.69 16.68
N THR A 23 16.31 14.64 17.68
CA THR A 23 17.73 14.35 17.49
C THR A 23 17.96 12.83 17.49
N TYR A 24 18.49 12.31 16.39
CA TYR A 24 18.91 10.91 16.29
C TYR A 24 20.39 10.80 16.64
N SER A 25 20.71 10.23 17.80
CA SER A 25 22.07 9.85 18.17
C SER A 25 22.40 8.48 17.61
N ILE A 26 23.43 8.40 16.75
CA ILE A 26 23.93 7.14 16.21
C ILE A 26 24.77 6.48 17.33
N GLY A 27 24.21 5.44 17.97
CA GLY A 27 24.80 4.82 19.17
C GLY A 27 23.78 4.09 20.03
N GLU A 28 23.41 2.89 19.58
CA GLU A 28 23.23 1.65 20.35
C GLU A 28 22.78 1.73 21.82
N GLU A 29 21.58 2.25 22.09
CA GLU A 29 20.88 2.00 23.37
C GLU A 29 19.41 1.59 23.14
N GLU A 30 18.81 1.97 22.01
CA GLU A 30 17.40 1.70 21.71
C GLU A 30 17.19 0.92 20.40
N THR A 31 18.24 0.63 19.64
CA THR A 31 18.12 -0.16 18.39
C THR A 31 17.63 -1.57 18.65
N GLU A 32 18.12 -2.21 19.73
CA GLU A 32 17.64 -3.54 20.15
C GLU A 32 16.19 -3.48 20.59
N LYS A 33 15.83 -2.48 21.40
CA LYS A 33 14.47 -2.25 21.88
C LYS A 33 13.46 -1.96 20.76
N ILE A 34 13.88 -1.24 19.71
CA ILE A 34 13.05 -0.96 18.53
C ILE A 34 12.92 -2.21 17.64
N LEU A 35 13.96 -3.03 17.50
CA LEU A 35 13.86 -4.31 16.78
C LEU A 35 12.95 -5.31 17.50
N GLU A 36 12.97 -5.31 18.83
CA GLU A 36 12.14 -6.19 19.66
C GLU A 36 10.69 -5.69 19.80
N ASP A 37 10.42 -4.41 19.47
CA ASP A 37 9.07 -3.87 19.49
C ASP A 37 8.19 -4.62 18.48
N SER A 38 7.34 -5.51 18.99
CA SER A 38 6.34 -6.24 18.21
C SER A 38 4.93 -5.74 18.52
N SER A 39 4.78 -4.64 19.27
CA SER A 39 3.48 -4.12 19.71
C SER A 39 2.50 -3.86 18.56
N HIS A 40 3.02 -3.49 17.39
CA HIS A 40 2.25 -3.24 16.18
C HIS A 40 1.66 -4.52 15.55
N LYS A 41 2.19 -5.70 15.86
CA LYS A 41 1.64 -7.02 15.44
C LYS A 41 0.67 -7.58 16.48
N GLU A 42 0.81 -7.19 17.74
CA GLU A 42 -0.09 -7.60 18.83
C GLU A 42 -1.32 -6.68 18.95
N ALA A 43 -1.37 -5.59 18.19
CA ALA A 43 -2.51 -4.68 18.16
C ALA A 43 -3.80 -5.43 17.77
N ALA A 44 -4.88 -5.17 18.51
CA ALA A 44 -6.18 -5.82 18.30
C ALA A 44 -6.70 -5.61 16.88
N ASP A 45 -6.49 -4.43 16.30
CA ASP A 45 -6.91 -4.11 14.93
C ASP A 45 -6.12 -4.91 13.89
N TYR A 46 -4.82 -5.10 14.10
CA TYR A 46 -3.98 -5.92 13.23
C TYR A 46 -4.39 -7.39 13.29
N GLN A 47 -4.61 -7.94 14.50
CA GLN A 47 -5.09 -9.31 14.68
C GLN A 47 -6.50 -9.51 14.10
N ALA A 48 -7.39 -8.53 14.25
CA ALA A 48 -8.73 -8.56 13.65
C ALA A 48 -8.68 -8.55 12.12
N ALA A 49 -7.80 -7.72 11.52
CA ALA A 49 -7.61 -7.70 10.08
C ALA A 49 -7.00 -9.02 9.58
N MET A 50 -5.98 -9.54 10.25
CA MET A 50 -5.39 -10.84 9.92
C MET A 50 -6.40 -11.99 10.07
N ALA A 51 -7.30 -11.94 11.05
CA ALA A 51 -8.39 -12.91 11.18
C ALA A 51 -9.44 -12.75 10.06
N LEU A 52 -9.76 -11.52 9.67
CA LEU A 52 -10.69 -11.22 8.58
C LEU A 52 -10.14 -11.74 7.25
N PHE A 53 -8.90 -11.40 6.91
CA PHE A 53 -8.28 -11.75 5.62
C PHE A 53 -7.61 -13.14 5.59
N GLY A 54 -7.24 -13.70 6.74
CA GLY A 54 -6.50 -14.96 6.84
C GLY A 54 -7.38 -16.21 6.88
N ASN A 55 -8.66 -16.08 7.27
CA ASN A 55 -9.58 -17.22 7.35
C ASN A 55 -10.49 -17.39 6.12
N GLU A 56 -10.42 -16.49 5.15
CA GLU A 56 -11.20 -16.61 3.92
C GLU A 56 -10.29 -16.89 2.73
N ASN A 57 -10.39 -18.12 2.22
CA ASN A 57 -10.24 -18.32 0.79
C ASN A 57 -11.09 -17.24 0.11
N PRO A 58 -10.52 -16.32 -0.71
CA PRO A 58 -11.27 -15.23 -1.29
C PRO A 58 -12.22 -15.81 -2.33
N SER A 59 -13.36 -16.28 -1.86
CA SER A 59 -14.56 -16.42 -2.66
C SER A 59 -15.16 -15.02 -2.59
N PRO A 60 -14.95 -14.14 -3.58
CA PRO A 60 -15.92 -13.08 -3.78
C PRO A 60 -17.27 -13.79 -3.91
N LYS A 61 -18.36 -13.13 -3.52
CA LYS A 61 -19.69 -13.59 -3.93
C LYS A 61 -19.71 -13.55 -5.46
N SER A 62 -19.27 -14.64 -6.08
CA SER A 62 -19.32 -14.96 -7.49
C SER A 62 -20.76 -15.35 -7.75
N ASN A 63 -21.52 -14.40 -8.28
CA ASN A 63 -22.63 -14.77 -9.12
C ASN A 63 -22.08 -14.87 -10.54
N ASP A 64 -22.26 -16.07 -11.09
CA ASP A 64 -22.04 -16.51 -12.46
C ASP A 64 -20.62 -16.96 -12.85
N SER A 65 -20.46 -18.27 -12.73
CA SER A 65 -19.52 -19.10 -13.47
C SER A 65 -19.59 -18.85 -14.97
N SER A 66 -18.44 -18.73 -15.62
CA SER A 66 -18.17 -19.41 -16.90
C SER A 66 -16.67 -19.41 -17.15
N GLN A 67 -16.08 -20.59 -17.00
CA GLN A 67 -14.76 -20.95 -17.50
C GLN A 67 -14.69 -20.66 -19.00
N ASN A 68 -13.60 -20.03 -19.44
CA ASN A 68 -12.90 -20.44 -20.65
C ASN A 68 -11.41 -20.20 -20.47
N ASP A 69 -10.69 -21.30 -20.37
CA ASP A 69 -9.24 -21.43 -20.40
C ASP A 69 -8.65 -20.89 -21.70
N GLU A 70 -7.52 -20.17 -21.60
CA GLU A 70 -6.33 -20.52 -22.40
C GLU A 70 -5.05 -19.91 -21.78
N GLN A 71 -4.17 -20.83 -21.35
CA GLN A 71 -2.71 -20.74 -21.44
C GLN A 71 -1.90 -20.08 -20.29
N SER A 72 -1.57 -20.87 -19.26
CA SER A 72 -0.22 -21.47 -19.09
C SER A 72 -0.08 -22.12 -17.71
N SER A 73 -0.12 -23.44 -17.69
CA SER A 73 0.18 -24.29 -16.54
C SER A 73 1.70 -24.39 -16.33
N ASP A 74 2.27 -23.47 -15.59
CA ASP A 74 3.56 -23.64 -14.90
C ASP A 74 3.50 -22.69 -13.70
N ALA A 75 3.93 -23.12 -12.51
CA ALA A 75 3.95 -22.23 -11.35
C ALA A 75 4.67 -20.93 -11.74
N PRO A 76 4.10 -19.74 -11.51
CA PRO A 76 4.68 -18.51 -12.04
C PRO A 76 6.06 -18.32 -11.41
N ASN A 77 7.11 -18.51 -12.23
CA ASN A 77 8.50 -18.24 -11.85
C ASN A 77 8.80 -16.72 -11.81
N PHE A 78 7.76 -15.91 -11.64
CA PHE A 78 7.82 -14.47 -11.62
C PHE A 78 6.78 -13.90 -10.65
N GLU A 79 7.12 -12.76 -10.07
CA GLU A 79 6.30 -11.98 -9.15
C GLU A 79 5.81 -10.70 -9.83
N TRP A 80 4.55 -10.35 -9.62
CA TRP A 80 4.01 -9.07 -10.07
C TRP A 80 4.39 -7.97 -9.09
N VAL A 81 5.14 -6.98 -9.56
CA VAL A 81 5.57 -5.82 -8.75
C VAL A 81 4.87 -4.57 -9.26
N ALA A 82 4.07 -3.95 -8.39
CA ALA A 82 3.46 -2.66 -8.67
C ALA A 82 4.50 -1.54 -8.52
N HIS A 83 4.49 -0.57 -9.44
CA HIS A 83 5.42 0.55 -9.45
C HIS A 83 4.66 1.89 -9.30
N THR A 84 5.38 2.96 -8.96
CA THR A 84 4.80 4.30 -8.68
C THR A 84 4.24 5.00 -9.92
N ASP A 85 4.53 4.50 -11.11
CA ASP A 85 4.07 5.01 -12.40
C ASP A 85 2.67 4.49 -12.79
N GLY A 86 2.07 3.62 -11.97
CA GLY A 86 0.75 3.02 -12.21
C GLY A 86 0.80 1.72 -13.02
N TYR A 87 1.98 1.25 -13.41
CA TYR A 87 2.17 -0.02 -14.11
C TYR A 87 2.64 -1.13 -13.18
N HIS A 88 2.49 -2.36 -13.66
CA HIS A 88 3.00 -3.57 -13.03
C HIS A 88 4.06 -4.19 -13.93
N TYR A 89 5.10 -4.72 -13.30
CA TYR A 89 6.22 -5.37 -13.98
C TYR A 89 6.36 -6.80 -13.47
N LYS A 90 6.72 -7.72 -14.37
CA LYS A 90 7.06 -9.10 -14.00
C LYS A 90 8.51 -9.14 -13.53
N LYS A 91 8.72 -9.52 -12.27
CA LYS A 91 10.03 -9.77 -11.67
C LYS A 91 10.33 -11.26 -11.70
N MET A 92 11.35 -11.66 -12.44
CA MET A 92 11.81 -13.04 -12.57
C MET A 92 12.57 -13.49 -11.30
N SER A 93 12.79 -14.80 -11.15
CA SER A 93 13.55 -15.37 -10.02
C SER A 93 15.04 -15.00 -9.99
N ASP A 94 15.60 -14.55 -11.09
CA ASP A 94 16.95 -13.97 -11.18
C ASP A 94 17.00 -12.50 -10.70
N GLY A 95 15.85 -11.94 -10.31
CA GLY A 95 15.72 -10.54 -9.90
C GLY A 95 15.63 -9.55 -11.06
N LYS A 96 15.63 -10.03 -12.30
CA LYS A 96 15.49 -9.20 -13.50
C LYS A 96 14.01 -8.85 -13.73
N PHE A 97 13.76 -7.70 -14.36
CA PHE A 97 12.43 -7.27 -14.75
C PHE A 97 12.22 -7.40 -16.26
N GLU A 98 11.00 -7.76 -16.66
CA GLU A 98 10.58 -7.56 -18.05
C GLU A 98 10.43 -6.06 -18.35
N PRO A 99 10.90 -5.58 -19.51
CA PRO A 99 10.76 -4.18 -19.90
C PRO A 99 9.34 -3.82 -20.34
N THR A 100 8.46 -4.80 -20.52
CA THR A 100 7.07 -4.60 -20.94
C THR A 100 6.24 -4.16 -19.73
N PRO A 101 5.67 -2.94 -19.73
CA PRO A 101 4.74 -2.50 -18.70
C PRO A 101 3.39 -3.20 -18.85
N TYR A 102 2.72 -3.51 -17.73
CA TYR A 102 1.37 -4.07 -17.72
C TYR A 102 0.42 -3.20 -16.89
N VAL A 103 -0.84 -3.13 -17.30
CA VAL A 103 -1.92 -2.47 -16.55
C VAL A 103 -2.85 -3.53 -16.00
N LYS A 104 -3.27 -3.34 -14.75
CA LYS A 104 -4.29 -4.19 -14.12
C LYS A 104 -5.68 -3.66 -14.46
N ASN A 105 -6.47 -4.46 -15.16
CA ASN A 105 -7.86 -4.11 -15.48
C ASN A 105 -8.77 -4.25 -14.26
N SER A 106 -10.01 -3.77 -14.38
CA SER A 106 -11.08 -3.97 -13.38
C SER A 106 -11.32 -5.44 -13.05
N ASP A 107 -11.03 -6.31 -14.02
CA ASP A 107 -11.17 -7.76 -13.94
C ASP A 107 -10.01 -8.44 -13.19
N GLY A 108 -8.97 -7.66 -12.83
CA GLY A 108 -7.79 -8.16 -12.13
C GLY A 108 -6.69 -8.70 -13.03
N ASP A 109 -6.94 -8.79 -14.34
CA ASP A 109 -5.97 -9.24 -15.34
C ASP A 109 -4.91 -8.19 -15.66
N TYR A 110 -3.71 -8.66 -15.96
CA TYR A 110 -2.58 -7.84 -16.40
C TYR A 110 -2.47 -7.85 -17.91
N VAL A 111 -2.73 -6.72 -18.55
CA VAL A 111 -2.63 -6.55 -20.00
C VAL A 111 -1.40 -5.68 -20.32
N PRO A 112 -0.55 -6.07 -21.29
CA PRO A 112 0.60 -5.26 -21.66
C PRO A 112 0.13 -3.90 -22.16
N TYR A 113 0.74 -2.84 -21.63
CA TYR A 113 0.52 -1.48 -22.09
C TYR A 113 1.29 -1.31 -23.41
N SER A 114 0.57 -0.96 -24.48
CA SER A 114 1.09 -0.71 -25.83
C SER A 114 0.67 0.66 -26.34
#